data_AF-A0A520JZZ4-F1
#
_entry.id   AF-A0A520JZZ4-F1
#
_cell.length_a   1.000
_cell.length_b   1.000
_cell.length_c   1.000
_cell.angle_alpha   90.00
_cell.angle_beta   90.00
_cell.angle_gamma   90.00
#
_symmetry.space_group_name_H-M   'P 1'
#
loop_
_entity.id
_entity.type
_entity.pdbx_description
1 polymer ?
#
loop_
_entity_poly.entity_id
_entity_poly.type
_entity_poly.pdbx_seq_one_letter_code
_entity_poly.pdbx_strand_id
1 'polypeptide(L)'
;MPDDYLKIQWAVDAASVSSTIIVMYLYHYNKAITKRCIIMEVTSVILPQKLGLKLREKAKETDSLPEELGVELILKGLNEELDPEGLVEHYRLLSEKYLEEAKEILKKGDLVQVSEKFWGATALTIKMLAAKKGLKLEEHGSLWAFVTTLSRMSRDEELVRFFGEVNVLHRNFYENEMDKDAVEIIARDAEKLIEKLKKIS
;
A
#
# COMPACT_ATOMS: atom_id res chain seq x y z
N MET A 1 24.76 31.19 -9.27
CA MET A 1 23.56 30.60 -9.93
C MET A 1 23.63 29.07 -10.00
N PRO A 2 24.70 28.38 -10.42
CA PRO A 2 24.83 26.91 -10.20
C PRO A 2 25.24 26.56 -8.75
N ASP A 3 26.16 27.35 -8.18
CA ASP A 3 26.74 27.04 -6.85
C ASP A 3 25.75 27.23 -5.70
N ASP A 4 24.76 28.10 -5.84
CA ASP A 4 23.83 28.42 -4.74
C ASP A 4 22.83 27.28 -4.51
N TYR A 5 22.46 26.55 -5.57
CA TYR A 5 21.56 25.39 -5.47
C TYR A 5 22.25 24.22 -4.76
N LEU A 6 23.53 23.98 -5.07
CA LEU A 6 24.35 22.97 -4.39
C LEU A 6 24.58 23.32 -2.92
N LYS A 7 24.79 24.60 -2.60
CA LYS A 7 24.91 25.08 -1.21
C LYS A 7 23.62 24.88 -0.41
N ILE A 8 22.46 25.10 -1.04
CA ILE A 8 21.15 24.87 -0.40
C ILE A 8 20.92 23.38 -0.17
N GLN A 9 21.20 22.54 -1.17
CA GLN A 9 21.01 21.10 -1.04
C GLN A 9 21.93 20.51 0.05
N TRP A 10 23.19 20.94 0.10
CA TRP A 10 24.11 20.57 1.18
C TRP A 10 23.58 21.01 2.56
N ALA A 11 23.08 22.24 2.69
CA ALA A 11 22.53 22.73 3.95
C ALA A 11 21.27 21.96 4.37
N VAL A 12 20.44 21.54 3.41
CA VAL A 12 19.26 20.68 3.62
C VAL A 12 19.66 19.27 4.07
N ASP A 13 20.76 18.73 3.54
CA ASP A 13 21.23 17.39 3.84
C ASP A 13 22.00 17.33 5.18
N ALA A 14 22.64 18.43 5.59
CA ALA A 14 23.41 18.53 6.83
C ALA A 14 22.59 18.95 8.06
N ALA A 15 21.38 19.48 7.88
CA ALA A 15 20.57 19.96 8.99
C ALA A 15 19.95 18.83 9.81
N SER A 16 19.97 18.96 11.15
CA SER A 16 19.31 18.02 12.06
C SER A 16 17.78 18.08 11.92
N VAL A 17 17.12 16.95 12.17
CA VAL A 17 15.66 16.84 12.18
C VAL A 17 15.09 17.88 13.15
N SER A 18 14.08 18.66 12.70
CA SER A 18 13.46 19.87 13.31
C SER A 18 14.03 21.24 12.92
N SER A 19 15.13 21.30 12.17
CA SER A 19 15.69 22.59 11.74
C SER A 19 14.82 23.27 10.68
N THR A 20 14.55 24.57 10.85
CA THR A 20 13.96 25.41 9.80
C THR A 20 15.09 26.12 9.05
N ILE A 21 15.23 25.83 7.75
CA ILE A 21 16.23 26.48 6.90
C ILE A 21 15.57 27.66 6.19
N ILE A 22 16.00 28.88 6.52
CA ILE A 22 15.56 30.10 5.85
C ILE A 22 16.59 30.44 4.79
N VAL A 23 16.24 30.27 3.52
CA VAL A 23 17.09 30.64 2.38
C VAL A 23 16.71 32.05 1.94
N MET A 24 17.55 33.03 2.29
CA MET A 24 17.33 34.42 1.94
C MET A 24 17.95 34.71 0.58
N TYR A 25 17.13 34.75 -0.46
CA TYR A 25 17.54 35.26 -1.77
C TYR A 25 17.42 36.80 -1.78
N LEU A 26 18.38 37.48 -2.41
CA LEU A 26 18.35 38.95 -2.55
C LEU A 26 17.17 39.49 -3.38
N TYR A 27 16.25 38.65 -3.85
CA TYR A 27 14.96 39.08 -4.39
C TYR A 27 13.83 38.19 -3.85
N HIS A 28 12.89 38.86 -3.19
CA HIS A 28 11.68 38.39 -2.50
C HIS A 28 11.08 37.07 -2.99
N TYR A 29 11.24 35.98 -2.23
CA TYR A 29 10.22 34.94 -2.00
C TYR A 29 10.77 33.96 -0.93
N ASN A 30 10.28 34.06 0.32
CA ASN A 30 10.62 33.09 1.37
C ASN A 30 9.79 31.81 1.13
N LYS A 31 10.42 30.73 0.66
CA LYS A 31 9.79 29.41 0.59
C LYS A 31 10.25 28.56 1.76
N ALA A 32 9.38 28.36 2.75
CA ALA A 32 9.61 27.41 3.83
C ALA A 32 9.51 25.98 3.26
N ILE A 33 10.58 25.19 3.41
CA ILE A 33 10.58 23.76 3.09
C ILE A 33 10.57 23.01 4.42
N THR A 34 9.40 22.56 4.84
CA THR A 34 9.23 21.73 6.03
C THR A 34 9.33 20.26 5.63
N LYS A 35 10.46 19.59 5.92
CA LYS A 35 10.53 18.12 5.87
C LYS A 35 9.75 17.58 7.07
N ARG A 36 8.55 17.03 6.86
CA ARG A 36 7.83 16.26 7.88
C ARG A 36 8.57 14.92 8.03
N CYS A 37 9.30 14.74 9.13
CA CYS A 37 9.93 13.47 9.47
C CYS A 37 8.93 12.66 10.28
N ILE A 38 8.34 11.62 9.66
CA ILE A 38 7.55 10.63 10.40
C ILE A 38 8.58 9.67 10.97
N ILE A 39 8.76 9.68 12.29
CA ILE A 39 9.55 8.65 12.98
C ILE A 39 8.75 7.35 12.83
N MET A 40 9.25 6.42 12.02
CA MET A 40 8.62 5.12 11.81
C MET A 40 9.01 4.19 12.96
N GLU A 41 8.08 3.94 13.88
CA GLU A 41 8.20 2.85 14.84
C GLU A 41 7.59 1.57 14.24
N VAL A 42 8.45 0.63 13.82
CA VAL A 42 8.00 -0.69 13.38
C VAL A 42 7.88 -1.60 14.61
N THR A 43 6.65 -1.86 15.04
CA THR A 43 6.37 -2.83 16.11
C THR A 43 5.82 -4.11 15.50
N SER A 44 6.48 -5.25 15.78
CA SER A 44 6.00 -6.58 15.37
C SER A 44 5.32 -7.29 16.53
N VAL A 45 4.15 -7.89 16.29
CA VAL A 45 3.43 -8.69 17.29
C VAL A 45 3.62 -10.18 16.98
N ILE A 46 4.19 -10.93 17.92
CA ILE A 46 4.31 -12.40 17.82
C ILE A 46 3.08 -13.04 18.47
N LEU A 47 2.31 -13.79 17.68
CA LEU A 47 1.10 -14.46 18.14
C LEU A 47 1.37 -15.93 18.45
N PRO A 48 0.77 -16.51 19.52
CA PRO A 48 0.70 -17.96 19.66
C PRO A 48 0.03 -18.59 18.43
N GLN A 49 0.51 -19.76 17.98
CA GLN A 49 0.03 -20.42 16.76
C GLN A 49 -1.50 -20.52 16.69
N LYS A 50 -2.15 -20.91 17.80
CA LYS A 50 -3.61 -21.01 17.91
C LYS A 50 -4.32 -19.68 17.60
N LEU A 51 -3.75 -18.56 18.05
CA LEU A 51 -4.32 -17.25 17.82
C LEU A 51 -4.09 -16.78 16.37
N GLY A 52 -2.91 -17.06 15.81
CA GLY A 52 -2.61 -16.78 14.40
C GLY A 52 -3.55 -17.53 13.45
N LEU A 53 -3.85 -18.80 13.72
CA LEU A 53 -4.83 -19.58 12.95
C LEU A 53 -6.22 -18.97 13.05
N LYS A 54 -6.67 -18.65 14.27
CA LYS A 54 -7.99 -18.03 14.49
C LYS A 54 -8.13 -16.67 13.80
N LEU A 55 -7.05 -15.86 13.77
CA LEU A 55 -7.04 -14.59 13.04
C LEU A 55 -7.23 -14.82 11.53
N ARG A 56 -6.53 -15.79 10.95
CA ARG A 56 -6.67 -16.15 9.52
C ARG A 56 -8.07 -16.68 9.19
N GLU A 57 -8.63 -17.53 10.03
CA GLU A 57 -10.01 -18.03 9.88
C GLU A 57 -11.02 -16.87 9.91
N LYS A 58 -10.87 -15.95 10.87
CA LYS A 58 -11.74 -14.79 10.99
C LYS A 58 -11.60 -13.82 9.80
N ALA A 59 -10.37 -13.66 9.31
CA ALA A 59 -10.09 -12.86 8.14
C ALA A 59 -10.80 -13.43 6.90
N LYS A 60 -10.73 -14.76 6.72
CA LYS A 60 -11.49 -15.46 5.68
C LYS A 60 -13.00 -15.31 5.81
N GLU A 61 -13.57 -15.39 7.01
CA GLU A 61 -15.02 -15.19 7.24
C GLU A 61 -15.50 -13.79 6.85
N THR A 62 -14.61 -12.79 6.94
CA THR A 62 -14.91 -11.37 6.68
C THR A 62 -14.40 -10.91 5.33
N ASP A 63 -13.86 -11.83 4.52
CA ASP A 63 -13.16 -11.54 3.28
C ASP A 63 -12.15 -10.40 3.46
N SER A 64 -11.25 -10.55 4.44
CA SER A 64 -10.22 -9.57 4.76
C SER A 64 -8.85 -10.23 4.83
N LEU A 65 -7.81 -9.40 4.78
CA LEU A 65 -6.44 -9.87 4.95
C LEU A 65 -6.12 -10.02 6.45
N PRO A 66 -5.39 -11.06 6.87
CA PRO A 66 -5.11 -11.30 8.30
C PRO A 66 -4.45 -10.11 8.99
N GLU A 67 -3.51 -9.44 8.32
CA GLU A 67 -2.83 -8.26 8.84
C GLU A 67 -3.73 -7.01 8.87
N GLU A 68 -4.67 -6.85 7.92
CA GLU A 68 -5.68 -5.77 7.98
C GLU A 68 -6.61 -5.96 9.18
N LEU A 69 -7.15 -7.17 9.33
CA LEU A 69 -8.01 -7.51 10.47
C LEU A 69 -7.25 -7.36 11.80
N GLY A 70 -5.97 -7.72 11.82
CA GLY A 70 -5.09 -7.53 12.98
C GLY A 70 -5.01 -6.07 13.40
N VAL A 71 -4.80 -5.14 12.45
CA VAL A 71 -4.75 -3.71 12.74
C VAL A 71 -6.11 -3.18 13.18
N GLU A 72 -7.21 -3.61 12.55
CA GLU A 72 -8.56 -3.22 12.97
C GLU A 72 -8.86 -3.63 14.42
N LEU A 73 -8.50 -4.86 14.80
CA LEU A 73 -8.67 -5.35 16.17
C LEU A 73 -7.82 -4.58 17.18
N ILE A 74 -6.61 -4.15 16.81
CA ILE A 74 -5.75 -3.31 17.67
C ILE A 74 -6.37 -1.93 17.84
N LEU A 75 -6.78 -1.26 16.76
CA LEU A 75 -7.43 0.05 16.82
C LEU A 75 -8.66 0.00 17.74
N LYS A 76 -9.53 -1.00 17.55
CA LYS A 76 -10.70 -1.21 18.40
C LYS A 76 -10.32 -1.48 19.85
N GLY A 77 -9.29 -2.28 20.11
CA GLY A 77 -8.82 -2.60 21.45
C GLY A 77 -8.22 -1.41 22.19
N LEU A 78 -7.63 -0.47 21.47
CA LEU A 78 -7.07 0.77 22.00
C LEU A 78 -8.08 1.93 22.05
N ASN A 79 -9.28 1.73 21.49
CA ASN A 79 -10.29 2.78 21.31
C ASN A 79 -9.73 3.97 20.49
N GLU A 80 -9.00 3.63 19.42
CA GLU A 80 -8.37 4.56 18.49
C GLU A 80 -8.98 4.43 17.10
N GLU A 81 -8.90 5.50 16.31
CA GLU A 81 -9.26 5.52 14.89
C GLU A 81 -8.15 6.20 14.10
N LEU A 82 -7.90 5.72 12.88
CA LEU A 82 -6.97 6.38 11.97
C LEU A 82 -7.65 7.54 11.26
N ASP A 83 -7.03 8.70 11.32
CA ASP A 83 -7.37 9.81 10.44
C ASP A 83 -7.01 9.48 8.97
N PRO A 84 -7.44 10.29 7.98
CA PRO A 84 -7.15 9.99 6.57
C PRO A 84 -5.67 9.86 6.25
N GLU A 85 -4.80 10.61 6.93
CA GLU A 85 -3.34 10.55 6.74
C GLU A 85 -2.78 9.22 7.26
N GLY A 86 -3.22 8.78 8.43
CA GLY A 86 -2.90 7.49 9.03
C GLY A 86 -3.39 6.30 8.19
N LEU A 87 -4.58 6.39 7.59
CA LEU A 87 -5.09 5.36 6.67
C LEU A 87 -4.22 5.23 5.41
N VAL A 88 -3.86 6.36 4.79
CA VAL A 88 -2.97 6.36 3.61
C VAL A 88 -1.65 5.70 3.95
N GLU A 89 -1.04 6.07 5.09
CA GLU A 89 0.24 5.52 5.49
C GLU A 89 0.14 4.03 5.82
N HIS A 90 -0.90 3.61 6.55
CA HIS A 90 -1.14 2.21 6.88
C HIS A 90 -1.25 1.35 5.61
N TYR A 91 -2.11 1.75 4.66
CA TYR A 91 -2.30 1.01 3.42
C TYR A 91 -1.04 0.99 2.55
N ARG A 92 -0.29 2.09 2.50
CA ARG A 92 0.98 2.17 1.77
C ARG A 92 2.00 1.17 2.32
N LEU A 93 2.24 1.20 3.64
CA LEU A 93 3.23 0.35 4.30
C LEU A 93 2.86 -1.14 4.17
N LEU A 94 1.59 -1.48 4.39
CA LEU A 94 1.15 -2.87 4.29
C LEU A 94 1.21 -3.37 2.84
N SER A 95 0.88 -2.52 1.86
CA SER A 95 1.00 -2.85 0.43
C SER A 95 2.46 -3.12 0.05
N GLU A 96 3.39 -2.28 0.48
CA GLU A 96 4.83 -2.45 0.21
C GLU A 96 5.38 -3.74 0.84
N LYS A 97 5.05 -4.01 2.12
CA LYS A 97 5.39 -5.27 2.79
C LYS A 97 4.88 -6.47 2.02
N TYR A 98 3.62 -6.46 1.61
CA TYR A 98 3.03 -7.58 0.89
C TYR A 98 3.66 -7.80 -0.48
N LEU A 99 3.98 -6.72 -1.19
CA LEU A 99 4.63 -6.84 -2.50
C LEU A 99 6.04 -7.44 -2.37
N GLU A 100 6.79 -7.07 -1.34
CA GLU A 100 8.10 -7.68 -1.05
C GLU A 100 7.96 -9.16 -0.66
N GLU A 101 7.04 -9.48 0.26
CA GLU A 101 6.75 -10.85 0.67
C GLU A 101 6.31 -11.73 -0.50
N ALA A 102 5.43 -11.22 -1.38
CA ALA A 102 4.96 -11.95 -2.55
C ALA A 102 6.12 -12.38 -3.45
N LYS A 103 7.09 -11.49 -3.68
CA LYS A 103 8.28 -11.77 -4.50
C LYS A 103 9.18 -12.82 -3.87
N GLU A 104 9.38 -12.76 -2.55
CA GLU A 104 10.20 -13.74 -1.83
C GLU A 104 9.53 -15.12 -1.74
N ILE A 105 8.20 -15.15 -1.56
CA ILE A 105 7.42 -16.39 -1.52
C ILE A 105 7.36 -17.03 -2.92
N LEU A 106 7.28 -16.22 -3.98
CA LEU A 106 7.28 -16.72 -5.36
C LEU A 106 8.54 -17.52 -5.69
N LYS A 107 9.71 -17.07 -5.20
CA LYS A 107 10.97 -17.83 -5.33
C LYS A 107 10.92 -19.19 -4.62
N LYS A 108 10.10 -19.32 -3.58
CA LYS A 108 9.93 -20.55 -2.77
C LYS A 108 8.84 -21.48 -3.31
N GLY A 109 7.99 -20.98 -4.22
CA GLY A 109 6.96 -21.78 -4.91
C GLY A 109 5.67 -21.99 -4.12
N ASP A 110 5.41 -21.25 -3.04
CA ASP A 110 4.12 -21.30 -2.34
C ASP A 110 3.08 -20.41 -3.05
N LEU A 111 2.41 -21.01 -4.04
CA LEU A 111 1.53 -20.30 -4.96
C LEU A 111 0.30 -19.68 -4.27
N VAL A 112 -0.24 -20.34 -3.23
CA VAL A 112 -1.39 -19.82 -2.47
C VAL A 112 -1.02 -18.54 -1.75
N GLN A 113 0.13 -18.54 -1.06
CA GLN A 113 0.59 -17.34 -0.36
C GLN A 113 1.03 -16.24 -1.33
N VAL A 114 1.60 -16.58 -2.50
CA VAL A 114 1.87 -15.61 -3.56
C VAL A 114 0.59 -14.91 -4.00
N SER A 115 -0.47 -15.68 -4.26
CA SER A 115 -1.76 -15.13 -4.67
C SER A 115 -2.36 -14.21 -3.60
N GLU A 116 -2.33 -14.62 -2.32
CA GLU A 116 -2.76 -13.79 -1.18
C GLU A 116 -2.04 -12.44 -1.18
N LYS A 117 -0.71 -12.46 -1.26
CA LYS A 117 0.12 -11.26 -1.09
C LYS A 117 0.05 -10.32 -2.30
N PHE A 118 0.04 -10.83 -3.54
CA PHE A 118 -0.12 -9.96 -4.71
C PHE A 118 -1.50 -9.31 -4.80
N TRP A 119 -2.56 -10.08 -4.54
CA TRP A 119 -3.90 -9.52 -4.49
C TRP A 119 -4.02 -8.48 -3.37
N GLY A 120 -3.52 -8.81 -2.18
CA GLY A 120 -3.58 -7.90 -1.04
C GLY A 120 -2.80 -6.61 -1.27
N ALA A 121 -1.58 -6.69 -1.83
CA ALA A 121 -0.79 -5.51 -2.19
C ALA A 121 -1.54 -4.58 -3.18
N THR A 122 -2.25 -5.18 -4.14
CA THR A 122 -3.07 -4.47 -5.11
C THR A 122 -4.28 -3.80 -4.44
N ALA A 123 -5.04 -4.55 -3.65
CA ALA A 123 -6.21 -4.05 -2.92
C ALA A 123 -5.82 -2.89 -1.99
N LEU A 124 -4.71 -3.00 -1.27
CA LEU A 124 -4.20 -1.96 -0.38
C LEU A 124 -3.74 -0.71 -1.15
N THR A 125 -3.15 -0.86 -2.34
CA THR A 125 -2.81 0.29 -3.19
C THR A 125 -4.08 1.05 -3.62
N ILE A 126 -5.15 0.32 -3.95
CA ILE A 126 -6.45 0.90 -4.31
C ILE A 126 -7.07 1.61 -3.10
N LYS A 127 -7.07 0.97 -1.92
CA LYS A 127 -7.54 1.56 -0.66
C LYS A 127 -6.76 2.81 -0.28
N MET A 128 -5.43 2.82 -0.47
CA MET A 128 -4.58 3.99 -0.27
C MET A 128 -5.01 5.17 -1.16
N LEU A 129 -5.24 4.93 -2.45
CA LEU A 129 -5.70 5.98 -3.37
C LEU A 129 -7.09 6.51 -3.03
N ALA A 130 -7.98 5.64 -2.53
CA ALA A 130 -9.29 6.05 -2.04
C ALA A 130 -9.16 6.90 -0.77
N ALA A 131 -8.30 6.50 0.17
CA ALA A 131 -8.05 7.25 1.40
C ALA A 131 -7.47 8.66 1.10
N LYS A 132 -6.59 8.78 0.10
CA LYS A 132 -6.11 10.09 -0.41
C LYS A 132 -7.25 10.99 -0.92
N LYS A 133 -8.39 10.43 -1.31
CA LYS A 133 -9.60 11.15 -1.74
C LYS A 133 -10.65 11.28 -0.63
N GLY A 134 -10.30 10.95 0.61
CA GLY A 134 -11.21 11.00 1.76
C GLY A 134 -12.23 9.86 1.79
N LEU A 135 -11.97 8.76 1.08
CA LEU A 135 -12.84 7.59 1.02
C LEU A 135 -12.20 6.40 1.74
N LYS A 136 -12.94 5.73 2.61
CA LYS A 136 -12.54 4.44 3.21
C LYS A 136 -13.31 3.32 2.51
N LEU A 137 -12.59 2.44 1.84
CA LEU A 137 -13.18 1.30 1.12
C LEU A 137 -13.19 0.08 2.04
N GLU A 138 -14.36 -0.28 2.54
CA GLU A 138 -14.52 -1.42 3.47
C GLU A 138 -14.90 -2.72 2.76
N GLU A 139 -15.60 -2.66 1.62
CA GLU A 139 -16.08 -3.84 0.90
C GLU A 139 -15.32 -4.11 -0.39
N HIS A 140 -15.12 -5.37 -0.79
CA HIS A 140 -14.47 -5.69 -2.07
C HIS A 140 -15.21 -5.18 -3.30
N GLY A 141 -16.55 -5.14 -3.28
CA GLY A 141 -17.34 -4.54 -4.34
C GLY A 141 -17.01 -3.06 -4.58
N SER A 142 -16.55 -2.36 -3.53
CA SER A 142 -16.14 -0.96 -3.62
C SER A 142 -14.80 -0.77 -4.37
N LEU A 143 -13.93 -1.78 -4.40
CA LEU A 143 -12.68 -1.74 -5.18
C LEU A 143 -12.98 -1.67 -6.69
N TRP A 144 -13.90 -2.49 -7.18
CA TRP A 144 -14.32 -2.50 -8.60
C TRP A 144 -14.87 -1.14 -9.05
N ALA A 145 -15.77 -0.57 -8.25
CA ALA A 145 -16.34 0.74 -8.53
C ALA A 145 -15.26 1.84 -8.55
N PHE A 146 -14.31 1.78 -7.61
CA PHE A 146 -13.24 2.76 -7.52
C PHE A 146 -12.23 2.63 -8.66
N VAL A 147 -11.79 1.41 -9.01
CA VAL A 147 -10.90 1.16 -10.16
C VAL A 147 -11.55 1.62 -11.47
N THR A 148 -12.85 1.35 -11.66
CA THR A 148 -13.60 1.83 -12.83
C THR A 148 -13.61 3.35 -12.90
N THR A 149 -13.75 4.02 -11.75
CA THR A 149 -13.68 5.48 -11.66
C THR A 149 -12.29 5.99 -12.02
N LEU A 150 -11.22 5.39 -11.48
CA LEU A 150 -9.83 5.75 -11.82
C LEU A 150 -9.55 5.56 -13.31
N SER A 151 -10.04 4.48 -13.91
CA SER A 151 -9.91 4.19 -15.34
C SER A 151 -10.56 5.27 -16.20
N ARG A 152 -11.81 5.66 -15.89
CA ARG A 152 -12.50 6.74 -16.61
C ARG A 152 -11.79 8.08 -16.47
N MET A 153 -11.29 8.41 -15.27
CA MET A 153 -10.59 9.68 -15.00
C MET A 153 -9.25 9.76 -15.72
N SER A 154 -8.49 8.66 -15.75
CA SER A 154 -7.18 8.58 -16.40
C SER A 154 -7.23 8.26 -17.89
N ARG A 155 -8.41 7.87 -18.40
CA ARG A 155 -8.61 7.32 -19.76
C ARG A 155 -7.72 6.10 -20.02
N ASP A 156 -7.46 5.31 -18.98
CA ASP A 156 -6.66 4.10 -19.02
C ASP A 156 -7.54 2.87 -18.73
N GLU A 157 -8.03 2.22 -19.78
CA GLU A 157 -8.83 1.00 -19.68
C GLU A 157 -8.02 -0.19 -19.14
N GLU A 158 -6.67 -0.15 -19.22
CA GLU A 158 -5.84 -1.24 -18.72
C GLU A 158 -5.98 -1.41 -17.21
N LEU A 159 -6.35 -0.37 -16.47
CA LEU A 159 -6.63 -0.48 -15.04
C LEU A 159 -7.75 -1.48 -14.74
N VAL A 160 -8.84 -1.44 -15.51
CA VAL A 160 -9.97 -2.37 -15.33
C VAL A 160 -9.57 -3.78 -15.78
N ARG A 161 -8.84 -3.89 -16.89
CA ARG A 161 -8.38 -5.19 -17.41
C ARG A 161 -7.43 -5.88 -16.43
N PHE A 162 -6.37 -5.19 -16.01
CA PHE A 162 -5.44 -5.74 -15.03
C PHE A 162 -6.10 -6.05 -13.70
N PHE A 163 -7.01 -5.21 -13.22
CA PHE A 163 -7.70 -5.50 -11.97
C PHE A 163 -8.55 -6.77 -12.09
N GLY A 164 -9.21 -7.00 -13.23
CA GLY A 164 -9.92 -8.25 -13.50
C GLY A 164 -9.03 -9.49 -13.43
N GLU A 165 -7.87 -9.44 -14.08
CA GLU A 165 -6.88 -10.54 -14.03
C GLU A 165 -6.35 -10.75 -12.61
N VAL A 166 -5.92 -9.69 -11.92
CA VAL A 166 -5.38 -9.78 -10.56
C VAL A 166 -6.42 -10.28 -9.56
N ASN A 167 -7.71 -9.99 -9.79
CA ASN A 167 -8.79 -10.46 -8.94
C ASN A 167 -8.94 -11.99 -8.96
N VAL A 168 -8.41 -12.71 -9.96
CA VAL A 168 -8.41 -14.18 -9.93
C VAL A 168 -7.44 -14.75 -8.91
N LEU A 169 -6.38 -14.01 -8.53
CA LEU A 169 -5.49 -14.41 -7.43
C LEU A 169 -6.25 -14.46 -6.09
N HIS A 170 -7.27 -13.62 -5.92
CA HIS A 170 -8.13 -13.68 -4.74
C HIS A 170 -8.85 -15.03 -4.63
N ARG A 171 -9.37 -15.52 -5.76
CA ARG A 171 -10.00 -16.84 -5.83
C ARG A 171 -8.97 -17.94 -5.58
N ASN A 172 -7.81 -17.86 -6.23
CA ASN A 172 -6.75 -18.86 -6.07
C ASN A 172 -6.25 -18.98 -4.63
N PHE A 173 -6.23 -17.89 -3.87
CA PHE A 173 -5.91 -17.94 -2.44
C PHE A 173 -6.85 -18.88 -1.66
N TYR A 174 -8.12 -18.97 -2.04
CA TYR A 174 -9.08 -19.85 -1.36
C TYR A 174 -9.21 -21.24 -1.99
N GLU A 175 -9.04 -21.35 -3.31
CA GLU A 175 -9.36 -22.56 -4.07
C GLU A 175 -8.11 -23.34 -4.54
N ASN A 176 -6.95 -22.68 -4.62
CA ASN A 176 -5.65 -23.26 -5.03
C ASN A 176 -5.71 -24.06 -6.34
N GLU A 177 -6.30 -23.47 -7.39
CA GLU A 177 -6.54 -24.11 -8.69
C GLU A 177 -5.47 -23.78 -9.73
N MET A 178 -4.71 -22.70 -9.53
CA MET A 178 -3.77 -22.19 -10.53
C MET A 178 -2.40 -22.87 -10.44
N ASP A 179 -1.83 -23.16 -11.62
CA ASP A 179 -0.44 -23.59 -11.72
C ASP A 179 0.55 -22.41 -11.58
N LYS A 180 1.84 -22.76 -11.54
CA LYS A 180 2.93 -21.79 -11.35
C LYS A 180 2.97 -20.76 -12.48
N ASP A 181 2.81 -21.18 -13.73
CA ASP A 181 2.94 -20.30 -14.89
C ASP A 181 1.81 -19.25 -14.89
N ALA A 182 0.57 -19.67 -14.60
CA ALA A 182 -0.56 -18.77 -14.46
C ALA A 182 -0.35 -17.77 -13.32
N VAL A 183 0.10 -18.23 -12.14
CA VAL A 183 0.38 -17.33 -11.00
C VAL A 183 1.49 -16.33 -11.33
N GLU A 184 2.57 -16.76 -11.99
CA GLU A 184 3.66 -15.87 -12.40
C GLU A 184 3.24 -14.82 -13.44
N ILE A 185 2.37 -15.18 -14.40
CA ILE A 185 1.82 -14.24 -15.37
C ILE A 185 1.02 -13.16 -14.66
N ILE A 186 0.07 -13.56 -13.81
CA ILE A 186 -0.84 -12.61 -13.15
C ILE A 186 -0.11 -11.80 -12.07
N ALA A 187 0.91 -12.37 -11.43
CA ALA A 187 1.81 -11.63 -10.54
C ALA A 187 2.47 -10.43 -11.25
N ARG A 188 2.96 -10.62 -12.48
CA ARG A 188 3.53 -9.51 -13.27
C ARG A 188 2.47 -8.46 -13.62
N ASP A 189 1.23 -8.87 -13.85
CA ASP A 189 0.14 -7.94 -14.12
C ASP A 189 -0.29 -7.17 -12.86
N ALA A 190 -0.21 -7.79 -11.67
CA ALA A 190 -0.36 -7.12 -10.39
C ALA A 190 0.70 -6.02 -10.20
N GLU A 191 1.96 -6.31 -10.51
CA GLU A 191 3.03 -5.32 -10.45
C GLU A 191 2.77 -4.13 -11.38
N LYS A 192 2.42 -4.39 -12.65
CA LYS A 192 2.09 -3.33 -13.62
C LYS A 192 0.91 -2.48 -13.15
N LEU A 193 -0.12 -3.11 -12.58
CA LEU A 193 -1.29 -2.40 -12.05
C LEU A 193 -0.90 -1.50 -10.89
N ILE A 194 -0.14 -2.01 -9.91
CA ILE A 194 0.36 -1.22 -8.77
C ILE A 194 1.19 -0.03 -9.26
N GLU A 195 2.09 -0.24 -10.22
CA GLU A 195 2.89 0.83 -10.81
C GLU A 195 2.02 1.90 -11.49
N LYS A 196 1.02 1.50 -12.27
CA LYS A 196 0.06 2.42 -12.89
C LYS A 196 -0.72 3.21 -11.83
N LEU A 197 -1.24 2.54 -10.81
CA LEU A 197 -1.98 3.17 -9.72
C LEU A 197 -1.13 4.19 -8.97
N LYS A 198 0.14 3.86 -8.68
CA LYS A 198 1.08 4.79 -8.02
C LYS A 198 1.35 6.07 -8.84
N LYS A 199 1.23 6.02 -10.18
CA LYS A 199 1.40 7.19 -11.06
C LYS A 199 0.17 8.11 -11.10
N ILE A 200 -0.99 7.65 -10.62
CA ILE A 200 -2.22 8.47 -10.50
C ILE A 200 -2.18 9.33 -9.22
N SER A 201 -1.27 9.00 -8.29
CA SER A 201 -1.18 9.54 -6.93
C SER A 201 -0.50 10.90 -6.86
#